data_AF-A0A847CVJ7-F1
#
_entry.id   AF-A0A847CVJ7-F1
#
_cell.length_a   1.000
_cell.length_b   1.000
_cell.length_c   1.000
_cell.angle_alpha   90.00
_cell.angle_beta   90.00
_cell.angle_gamma   90.00
#
_symmetry.space_group_name_H-M   'P 1'
#
loop_
_entity.id
_entity.type
_entity.pdbx_description
1 polymer ?
#
loop_
_entity_poly.entity_id
_entity_poly.type
_entity_poly.pdbx_seq_one_letter_code
_entity_poly.pdbx_strand_id
1 'polypeptide(L)' 'MKEKRYIHLYTGDGKGKTTAAFGLAVRAACAGLNVYIGQFVKGMEYSEVGVQKVMSNIKIEQ' A
#
# COMPACT_ATOMS: atom_id res chain seq x y z
N MET A 1 -5.27 26.45 6.88
CA MET A 1 -4.28 25.48 7.42
C MET A 1 -3.56 24.85 6.24
N LYS A 2 -2.22 24.82 6.20
CA LYS A 2 -1.49 24.07 5.16
C LYS A 2 -1.62 22.58 5.45
N GLU A 3 -1.99 21.79 4.44
CA GLU A 3 -1.98 20.32 4.55
C GLU A 3 -0.56 19.84 4.83
N LYS A 4 -0.40 19.02 5.89
CA LYS A 4 0.86 18.37 6.21
C LYS A 4 0.86 16.97 5.58
N ARG A 5 1.95 16.63 4.89
CA ARG A 5 2.20 15.30 4.34
C ARG A 5 3.25 14.61 5.20
N TYR A 6 3.02 13.36 5.55
CA TYR A 6 3.89 12.56 6.41
C TYR A 6 4.49 11.40 5.62
N ILE A 7 5.66 10.93 6.05
CA ILE A 7 6.36 9.78 5.47
C ILE A 7 6.45 8.69 6.53
N HIS A 8 6.05 7.47 6.18
CA HIS A 8 6.17 6.30 7.03
C HIS A 8 7.33 5.44 6.52
N LEU A 9 8.27 5.09 7.40
CA LEU A 9 9.36 4.18 7.09
C LEU A 9 9.20 2.90 7.92
N TYR A 10 8.89 1.79 7.24
CA TYR A 10 8.87 0.46 7.86
C TYR A 10 10.18 -0.27 7.51
N THR A 11 11.05 -0.46 8.50
CA THR A 11 12.40 -1.06 8.32
C THR A 11 12.69 -2.13 9.40
N GLY A 12 13.85 -2.79 9.31
CA GLY A 12 14.28 -3.90 10.17
C GLY A 12 13.99 -5.29 9.56
N ASP A 13 14.48 -6.36 10.17
CA ASP A 13 14.38 -7.73 9.62
C ASP A 13 13.07 -8.46 9.96
N GLY A 14 12.25 -7.85 10.82
CA GLY A 14 10.94 -8.40 11.20
C GLY A 14 10.00 -8.56 10.00
N LYS A 15 9.16 -9.60 10.07
CA LYS A 15 8.05 -9.80 9.11
C LYS A 15 6.97 -8.73 9.35
N GLY A 16 6.27 -8.35 8.28
CA GLY A 16 5.09 -7.45 8.36
C GLY A 16 5.28 -6.02 7.86
N LYS A 17 6.46 -5.63 7.37
CA LYS A 17 6.70 -4.29 6.77
C LYS A 17 5.77 -4.02 5.60
N THR A 18 5.71 -4.97 4.65
CA THR A 18 4.83 -4.90 3.47
C THR A 18 3.37 -4.86 3.89
N THR A 19 2.96 -5.75 4.79
CA THR A 19 1.58 -5.81 5.31
C THR A 19 1.15 -4.52 6.01
N ALA A 20 2.04 -3.88 6.77
CA ALA A 20 1.75 -2.58 7.41
C ALA A 20 1.52 -1.47 6.38
N ALA A 21 2.35 -1.41 5.33
CA ALA A 21 2.18 -0.46 4.23
C ALA A 21 0.87 -0.70 3.46
N PHE A 22 0.54 -1.96 3.18
CA PHE A 22 -0.72 -2.34 2.54
C PHE A 22 -1.95 -2.02 3.42
N GLY A 23 -1.87 -2.27 4.72
CA GLY A 23 -2.95 -1.92 5.65
C GLY A 23 -3.24 -0.42 5.67
N LEU A 24 -2.20 0.42 5.57
CA LEU A 24 -2.35 1.87 5.45
C LEU A 24 -2.97 2.27 4.10
N ALA A 25 -2.50 1.66 3.00
CA ALA A 25 -3.04 1.87 1.67
C ALA A 25 -4.54 1.55 1.60
N VAL A 26 -4.95 0.38 2.12
CA VAL A 26 -6.35 -0.03 2.17
C VAL A 26 -7.18 0.92 3.04
N ARG A 27 -6.64 1.35 4.20
CA ARG A 27 -7.31 2.34 5.05
C ARG A 27 -7.58 3.65 4.31
N ALA A 28 -6.59 4.16 3.59
CA ALA A 28 -6.73 5.38 2.78
C ALA A 28 -7.75 5.19 1.65
N ALA A 29 -7.73 4.02 0.98
CA ALA A 29 -8.69 3.69 -0.06
C ALA A 29 -10.13 3.63 0.46
N CYS A 30 -10.36 3.02 1.65
CA CYS A 30 -11.67 3.01 2.30
C CYS A 30 -12.15 4.40 2.74
N ALA A 31 -11.23 5.36 2.95
CA ALA A 31 -11.56 6.76 3.20
C ALA A 31 -11.87 7.55 1.91
N GLY A 32 -11.93 6.87 0.74
CA GLY A 32 -12.23 7.49 -0.56
C GLY A 32 -11.02 8.12 -1.24
N LEU A 33 -9.79 7.90 -0.75
CA LEU A 33 -8.58 8.41 -1.37
C LEU A 33 -8.11 7.48 -2.50
N ASN A 34 -7.44 8.04 -3.50
CA ASN A 34 -6.76 7.26 -4.53
C ASN A 34 -5.37 6.86 -4.05
N VAL A 35 -5.03 5.58 -4.21
CA VAL A 35 -3.78 5.01 -3.71
C VAL A 35 -3.00 4.33 -4.82
N TYR A 36 -1.69 4.56 -4.82
CA TYR A 36 -0.76 3.96 -5.76
C TYR A 36 0.31 3.17 -5.01
N ILE A 37 0.59 1.95 -5.46
CA ILE A 37 1.58 1.05 -4.87
C ILE A 37 2.57 0.63 -5.96
N GLY A 38 3.84 1.02 -5.82
CA GLY A 38 4.94 0.54 -6.65
C GLY A 38 5.75 -0.52 -5.92
N GLN A 39 5.81 -1.74 -6.44
CA GLN A 39 6.62 -2.83 -5.90
C GLN A 39 7.83 -3.08 -6.78
N PHE A 40 9.03 -2.80 -6.29
CA PHE A 40 10.26 -3.02 -7.06
C PHE A 40 10.75 -4.49 -7.06
N VAL A 41 10.08 -5.37 -6.32
CA VAL A 41 10.47 -6.78 -6.17
C VAL A 41 9.62 -7.64 -7.10
N LYS A 42 10.27 -8.28 -8.07
CA LYS A 42 9.60 -9.16 -9.04
C LYS A 42 9.29 -10.53 -8.45
N GLY A 43 8.09 -11.05 -8.72
CA GLY A 43 7.78 -12.49 -8.58
C GLY A 43 7.32 -12.96 -7.21
N MET A 44 7.02 -12.08 -6.26
CA MET A 44 6.28 -12.49 -5.05
C MET A 44 4.79 -12.27 -5.26
N GLU A 45 4.07 -13.38 -5.45
CA GLU A 45 2.61 -13.42 -5.33
C GLU A 45 2.21 -13.19 -3.88
N TYR A 46 2.14 -11.92 -3.46
CA TYR A 46 1.44 -11.57 -2.24
C TYR A 46 -0.06 -11.62 -2.51
N SER A 47 -0.80 -12.30 -1.64
CA SER A 47 -2.28 -12.28 -1.66
C SER A 47 -2.86 -10.86 -1.67
N GLU A 48 -2.10 -9.90 -1.14
CA GLU A 48 -2.41 -8.47 -1.07
C GLU A 48 -2.50 -7.80 -2.46
N VAL A 49 -1.87 -8.34 -3.51
CA VAL A 49 -1.95 -7.82 -4.90
C VAL A 49 -3.36 -7.99 -5.47
N GLY A 50 -4.15 -8.93 -4.94
CA GLY A 50 -5.55 -9.12 -5.32
C GLY A 50 -6.46 -7.93 -4.97
N VAL A 51 -6.01 -6.99 -4.12
CA VAL A 51 -6.85 -5.88 -3.65
C VAL A 51 -7.31 -4.97 -4.78
N GLN A 52 -6.53 -4.84 -5.85
CA GLN A 52 -6.90 -4.06 -7.04
C GLN A 52 -8.15 -4.63 -7.76
N LYS A 53 -8.45 -5.92 -7.59
CA LYS A 53 -9.69 -6.53 -8.13
C LYS A 53 -10.93 -6.16 -7.33
N VAL A 54 -10.76 -5.77 -6.07
CA VAL A 54 -11.85 -5.45 -5.13
C VAL A 54 -12.03 -3.93 -4.99
N MET A 55 -10.94 -3.17 -5.07
CA MET A 55 -10.91 -1.72 -4.91
C MET A 55 -10.38 -1.04 -6.17
N SER A 56 -11.25 -0.33 -6.88
CA SER A 56 -10.91 0.37 -8.13
C SER A 56 -10.01 1.59 -7.94
N ASN A 57 -9.95 2.13 -6.72
CA ASN A 57 -9.12 3.28 -6.35
C ASN A 57 -7.71 2.90 -5.84
N ILE A 58 -7.33 1.62 -5.93
CA ILE A 58 -5.97 1.15 -5.67
C ILE A 58 -5.33 0.70 -6.99
N LYS A 59 -4.22 1.31 -7.36
CA LYS A 59 -3.41 0.90 -8.52
C LYS A 59 -2.08 0.31 -8.05
N ILE A 60 -1.76 -0.90 -8.49
CA ILE A 60 -0.51 -1.59 -8.18
C ILE A 60 0.30 -1.77 -9.45
N GLU A 61 1.58 -1.38 -9.42
CA GLU A 61 2.57 -1.64 -10.48
C GLU A 61 3.78 -2.36 -9.89
N GLN A 62 4.32 -3.34 -10.63
CA GLN A 62 5.50 -4.15 -10.29
C GLN A 62 6.64 -3.91 -11.27
#